data_AF-A0A426QWK5-F1
#
_entry.id   AF-A0A426QWK5-F1
#
_cell.length_a   1.000
_cell.length_b   1.000
_cell.length_c   1.000
_cell.angle_alpha   90.00
_cell.angle_beta   90.00
_cell.angle_gamma   90.00
#
_symmetry.space_group_name_H-M   'P 1'
#
loop_
_entity.id
_entity.type
_entity.pdbx_description
1 polymer ?
#
loop_
_entity_poly.entity_id
_entity_poly.type
_entity_poly.pdbx_seq_one_letter_code
_entity_poly.pdbx_strand_id
1 'polypeptide(L)'
;MSTTDPATAGNSETSEDLLTLHLDRLDASDTWNADDIIGIDGDAGKRLEPHWYLGFAIDSGVITWDREKWNRPLFGAGFTDPTQRRIEFTITYEFPDNNPIATVVVADETDYPDDFDDLTTEEQEARPSTLVPNPPTVANWLTYIVANLNELHRDTQKLVHAWPRT
;
A
#
# COMPACT_ATOMS: atom_id res chain seq x y z
N MET A 1 13.18 37.77 -38.91
CA MET A 1 12.35 36.55 -38.88
C MET A 1 12.79 35.76 -37.67
N SER A 2 12.09 35.89 -36.55
CA SER A 2 12.35 35.11 -35.35
C SER A 2 11.30 34.01 -35.28
N THR A 3 11.73 32.77 -35.44
CA THR A 3 10.91 31.59 -35.19
C THR A 3 10.87 31.35 -33.69
N THR A 4 9.69 31.49 -33.12
CA THR A 4 9.36 31.09 -31.75
C THR A 4 9.34 29.56 -31.71
N ASP A 5 10.23 28.95 -30.93
CA ASP A 5 10.14 27.54 -30.56
C ASP A 5 8.87 27.32 -29.72
N PRO A 6 8.07 26.27 -29.98
CA PRO A 6 6.95 25.94 -29.13
C PRO A 6 7.49 25.38 -27.82
N ALA A 7 6.99 25.96 -26.73
CA ALA A 7 7.20 25.46 -25.38
C ALA A 7 6.95 23.95 -25.33
N THR A 8 7.97 23.21 -24.90
CA THR A 8 7.84 21.84 -24.41
C THR A 8 6.82 21.85 -23.29
N ALA A 9 5.56 21.58 -23.62
CA ALA A 9 4.57 21.12 -22.67
C ALA A 9 5.04 19.75 -22.21
N GLY A 10 5.90 19.73 -21.20
CA GLY A 10 6.11 18.53 -20.39
C GLY A 10 4.76 18.18 -19.81
N ASN A 11 4.14 17.13 -20.34
CA ASN A 11 2.95 16.53 -19.79
C ASN A 11 3.34 15.98 -18.42
N SER A 12 3.30 16.82 -17.39
CA SER A 12 3.23 16.38 -16.01
C SER A 12 1.84 15.80 -15.81
N GLU A 13 1.60 14.61 -16.36
CA GLU A 13 0.55 13.76 -15.81
C GLU A 13 0.97 13.49 -14.37
N THR A 14 0.39 14.26 -13.45
CA THR A 14 0.46 13.99 -12.03
C THR A 14 -0.05 12.58 -11.84
N SER A 15 0.86 11.66 -11.50
CA SER A 15 0.52 10.29 -11.17
C SER A 15 -0.57 10.31 -10.10
N GLU A 16 -1.74 9.82 -10.47
CA GLU A 16 -2.95 9.88 -9.64
C GLU A 16 -2.91 8.81 -8.56
N ASP A 17 -3.47 9.12 -7.40
CA ASP A 17 -3.64 8.18 -6.31
C ASP A 17 -4.61 7.05 -6.70
N LEU A 18 -4.23 5.81 -6.41
CA LEU A 18 -5.08 4.65 -6.68
C LEU A 18 -6.22 4.56 -5.66
N LEU A 19 -5.91 4.76 -4.39
CA LEU A 19 -6.79 4.59 -3.25
C LEU A 19 -7.20 5.95 -2.66
N THR A 20 -8.47 6.07 -2.29
CA THR A 20 -9.00 7.15 -1.46
C THR A 20 -9.41 6.61 -0.10
N LEU A 21 -8.96 7.27 0.97
CA LEU A 21 -9.31 6.98 2.35
C LEU A 21 -10.37 7.95 2.87
N HIS A 22 -11.52 7.42 3.31
CA HIS A 22 -12.64 8.17 3.86
C HIS A 22 -12.68 7.99 5.38
N LEU A 23 -11.87 8.77 6.11
CA LEU A 23 -11.79 8.68 7.58
C LEU A 23 -13.13 8.99 8.27
N ASP A 24 -14.02 9.74 7.63
CA ASP A 24 -15.39 10.01 8.06
C ASP A 24 -16.29 8.76 8.08
N ARG A 25 -15.87 7.67 7.42
CA ARG A 25 -16.60 6.40 7.38
C ARG A 25 -16.11 5.38 8.42
N LEU A 26 -15.16 5.78 9.28
CA LEU A 26 -14.60 4.91 10.30
C LEU A 26 -15.54 4.61 11.47
N ASP A 27 -16.71 5.24 11.55
CA ASP A 27 -17.67 5.01 12.64
C ASP A 27 -18.11 3.54 12.79
N ALA A 28 -17.90 2.70 11.77
CA ALA A 28 -18.15 1.27 11.81
C ALA A 28 -16.95 0.40 12.25
N SER A 29 -15.78 0.99 12.54
CA SER A 29 -14.56 0.21 12.81
C SER A 29 -14.57 -0.52 14.16
N ASP A 30 -15.42 -0.09 15.09
CA ASP A 30 -15.53 -0.70 16.42
C ASP A 30 -16.08 -2.13 16.38
N THR A 31 -16.70 -2.52 15.25
CA THR A 31 -17.19 -3.89 15.03
C THR A 31 -16.20 -4.78 14.27
N TRP A 32 -15.03 -4.26 13.89
CA TRP A 32 -14.03 -5.03 13.16
C TRP A 32 -13.24 -5.92 14.12
N ASN A 33 -13.25 -7.21 13.85
CA ASN A 33 -12.52 -8.20 14.65
C ASN A 33 -11.26 -8.64 13.90
N ALA A 34 -10.10 -8.56 14.55
CA ALA A 34 -8.83 -9.00 13.96
C ALA A 34 -8.80 -10.50 13.64
N ASP A 35 -9.64 -11.30 14.31
CA ASP A 35 -9.77 -12.74 14.06
C ASP A 35 -10.63 -13.06 12.82
N ASP A 36 -11.38 -12.08 12.31
CA ASP A 36 -12.21 -12.24 11.12
C ASP A 36 -11.34 -12.01 9.87
N ILE A 37 -11.09 -13.07 9.10
CA ILE A 37 -10.36 -12.98 7.85
C ILE A 37 -11.32 -12.52 6.74
N ILE A 38 -11.26 -11.23 6.40
CA ILE A 38 -11.92 -10.72 5.19
C ILE A 38 -10.98 -10.87 4.00
N GLY A 39 -11.17 -11.97 3.27
CA GLY A 39 -10.60 -12.11 1.93
C GLY A 39 -11.36 -11.23 0.94
N ILE A 40 -10.66 -10.39 0.18
CA ILE A 40 -11.26 -9.65 -0.95
C ILE A 40 -11.53 -10.67 -2.05
N ASP A 41 -12.74 -11.18 -2.18
CA ASP A 41 -13.10 -12.42 -2.88
C ASP A 41 -12.61 -12.62 -4.34
N GLY A 42 -12.48 -13.91 -4.74
CA GLY A 42 -11.98 -14.40 -6.03
C GLY A 42 -10.93 -15.53 -5.93
N ASP A 43 -11.35 -16.70 -5.47
CA ASP A 43 -10.63 -17.99 -5.43
C ASP A 43 -9.54 -18.23 -4.36
N ALA A 44 -9.78 -19.33 -3.63
CA ALA A 44 -8.97 -19.86 -2.55
C ALA A 44 -7.61 -20.35 -3.07
N GLY A 45 -6.57 -19.58 -2.77
CA GLY A 45 -5.18 -20.00 -2.90
C GLY A 45 -4.31 -18.90 -3.47
N LYS A 46 -3.50 -18.28 -2.59
CA LYS A 46 -2.52 -17.22 -2.85
C LYS A 46 -3.02 -15.77 -2.79
N ARG A 47 -3.87 -15.45 -1.83
CA ARG A 47 -3.97 -14.05 -1.39
C ARG A 47 -2.86 -13.77 -0.40
N LEU A 48 -2.03 -12.76 -0.70
CA LEU A 48 -1.28 -12.08 0.35
C LEU A 48 -2.31 -11.65 1.39
N GLU A 49 -2.15 -12.12 2.63
CA GLU A 49 -3.06 -11.78 3.71
C GLU A 49 -2.99 -10.27 3.89
N PRO A 50 -4.05 -9.52 3.56
CA PRO A 50 -4.04 -8.08 3.77
C PRO A 50 -3.93 -7.83 5.27
N HIS A 51 -3.35 -6.69 5.66
CA HIS A 51 -3.47 -6.22 7.04
C HIS A 51 -4.94 -6.29 7.42
N TRP A 52 -5.28 -6.85 8.58
CA TRP A 52 -6.67 -7.19 8.91
C TRP A 52 -7.63 -6.00 8.72
N TYR A 53 -7.22 -4.78 9.10
CA TYR A 53 -7.96 -3.54 8.80
C TYR A 53 -8.24 -3.25 7.31
N LEU A 54 -7.34 -3.63 6.40
CA LEU A 54 -7.43 -3.30 4.97
C LEU A 54 -8.60 -4.02 4.29
N GLY A 55 -8.83 -5.30 4.62
CA GLY A 55 -9.99 -6.05 4.11
C GLY A 55 -11.31 -5.43 4.55
N PHE A 56 -11.44 -5.16 5.86
CA PHE A 56 -12.60 -4.48 6.44
C PHE A 56 -12.83 -3.08 5.84
N ALA A 57 -11.78 -2.28 5.71
CA ALA A 57 -11.88 -0.92 5.19
C ALA A 57 -12.32 -0.90 3.72
N ILE A 58 -11.90 -1.88 2.91
CA ILE A 58 -12.34 -2.02 1.53
C ILE A 58 -13.81 -2.48 1.46
N ASP A 59 -14.19 -3.50 2.24
CA ASP A 59 -15.56 -4.04 2.24
C ASP A 59 -16.59 -3.01 2.71
N SER A 60 -16.27 -2.25 3.77
CA SER A 60 -17.10 -1.19 4.33
C SER A 60 -17.09 0.13 3.53
N GLY A 61 -16.22 0.24 2.51
CA GLY A 61 -16.10 1.45 1.69
C GLY A 61 -15.39 2.62 2.38
N VAL A 62 -14.65 2.37 3.46
CA VAL A 62 -13.68 3.31 4.05
C VAL A 62 -12.50 3.55 3.09
N ILE A 63 -12.08 2.52 2.36
CA ILE A 63 -11.13 2.61 1.26
C ILE A 63 -11.85 2.34 -0.05
N THR A 64 -11.68 3.23 -1.02
CA THR A 64 -12.28 3.11 -2.35
C THR A 64 -11.28 3.43 -3.45
N TRP A 65 -11.54 2.98 -4.67
CA TRP A 65 -10.81 3.35 -5.87
C TRP A 65 -11.75 3.41 -7.06
N ASP A 66 -11.31 4.07 -8.14
CA ASP A 66 -12.04 4.07 -9.41
C ASP A 66 -11.93 2.69 -10.07
N ARG A 67 -13.01 1.90 -9.96
CA ARG A 67 -13.09 0.55 -10.53
C ARG A 67 -13.23 0.55 -12.05
N GLU A 68 -13.74 1.62 -12.65
CA GLU A 68 -13.84 1.72 -14.12
C GLU A 68 -12.46 1.94 -14.71
N LYS A 69 -11.61 2.68 -14.01
CA LYS A 69 -10.22 2.95 -14.41
C LYS A 69 -9.26 1.82 -14.09
N TRP A 70 -9.34 1.27 -12.88
CA TRP A 70 -8.31 0.35 -12.35
C TRP A 70 -8.76 -1.10 -12.18
N ASN A 71 -9.99 -1.45 -12.58
CA ASN A 71 -10.57 -2.77 -12.38
C ASN A 71 -10.63 -3.16 -10.88
N ARG A 72 -10.10 -4.33 -10.52
CA ARG A 72 -10.16 -4.92 -9.17
C ARG A 72 -8.78 -5.41 -8.74
N PRO A 73 -7.82 -4.51 -8.49
CA PRO A 73 -6.54 -4.90 -7.95
C PRO A 73 -6.69 -5.52 -6.56
N LEU A 74 -5.78 -6.42 -6.20
CA LEU A 74 -5.65 -6.93 -4.84
C LEU A 74 -4.59 -6.13 -4.09
N PHE A 75 -4.85 -5.84 -2.82
CA PHE A 75 -3.97 -5.05 -1.97
C PHE A 75 -3.47 -5.87 -0.79
N GLY A 76 -2.20 -5.69 -0.42
CA GLY A 76 -1.57 -6.34 0.72
C GLY A 76 -0.74 -5.36 1.53
N ALA A 77 -0.73 -5.55 2.83
CA ALA A 77 0.16 -4.88 3.77
C ALA A 77 0.40 -5.85 4.93
N GLY A 78 1.65 -6.26 5.19
CA GLY A 78 1.90 -7.27 6.21
C GLY A 78 3.32 -7.23 6.73
N PHE A 79 3.49 -7.44 8.03
CA PHE A 79 4.82 -7.61 8.62
C PHE A 79 5.40 -8.95 8.19
N THR A 80 6.67 -8.96 7.79
CA THR A 80 7.36 -10.18 7.32
C THR A 80 7.76 -11.11 8.46
N ASP A 81 7.72 -10.60 9.69
CA ASP A 81 8.13 -11.32 10.89
C ASP A 81 7.38 -10.80 12.14
N PRO A 82 7.35 -11.60 13.24
CA PRO A 82 6.65 -11.23 14.47
C PRO A 82 7.23 -10.01 15.20
N THR A 83 8.48 -9.62 14.92
CA THR A 83 9.13 -8.46 15.56
C THR A 83 8.69 -7.14 14.93
N GLN A 84 7.89 -7.20 13.85
CA GLN A 84 7.31 -6.04 13.17
C GLN A 84 8.37 -5.06 12.65
N ARG A 85 9.57 -5.56 12.34
CA ARG A 85 10.71 -4.74 11.90
C ARG A 85 10.72 -4.45 10.41
N ARG A 86 9.94 -5.20 9.65
CA ARG A 86 9.80 -5.01 8.21
C ARG A 86 8.36 -5.27 7.80
N ILE A 87 7.79 -4.32 7.05
CA ILE A 87 6.45 -4.41 6.48
C ILE A 87 6.53 -4.41 4.96
N GLU A 88 5.76 -5.26 4.31
CA GLU A 88 5.64 -5.31 2.85
C GLU A 88 4.27 -4.80 2.41
N PHE A 89 4.29 -3.87 1.46
CA PHE A 89 3.10 -3.37 0.77
C PHE A 89 3.05 -3.95 -0.63
N THR A 90 1.87 -4.38 -1.07
CA THR A 90 1.72 -5.05 -2.36
C THR A 90 0.47 -4.58 -3.09
N ILE A 91 0.59 -4.42 -4.40
CA ILE A 91 -0.55 -4.28 -5.32
C ILE A 91 -0.43 -5.34 -6.40
N THR A 92 -1.50 -6.09 -6.62
CA THR A 92 -1.62 -7.05 -7.70
C THR A 92 -2.68 -6.58 -8.68
N TYR A 93 -2.28 -6.26 -9.91
CA TYR A 93 -3.18 -5.86 -10.99
C TYR A 93 -3.57 -7.10 -11.82
N GLU A 94 -4.87 -7.34 -11.92
CA GLU A 94 -5.45 -8.36 -12.78
C GLU A 94 -6.03 -7.73 -14.05
N PHE A 95 -5.52 -8.15 -15.22
CA PHE A 95 -5.97 -7.67 -16.52
C PHE A 95 -6.89 -8.72 -17.18
N PRO A 96 -8.19 -8.42 -17.35
CA PRO A 96 -9.21 -9.41 -17.73
C PRO A 96 -8.98 -10.04 -19.12
N ASP A 97 -8.31 -9.33 -20.04
CA ASP A 97 -8.24 -9.74 -21.44
C ASP A 97 -6.92 -10.42 -21.85
N ASN A 98 -5.90 -10.48 -20.98
CA ASN A 98 -4.57 -11.00 -21.38
C ASN A 98 -3.85 -11.88 -20.35
N ASN A 99 -4.35 -12.04 -19.13
CA ASN A 99 -3.77 -12.94 -18.13
C ASN A 99 -2.29 -12.69 -17.71
N PRO A 100 -1.64 -11.51 -17.86
CA PRO A 100 -0.53 -11.20 -16.96
C PRO A 100 -1.13 -10.70 -15.65
N ILE A 101 -0.81 -11.37 -14.56
CA ILE A 101 -0.95 -10.81 -13.22
C ILE A 101 0.34 -10.04 -12.95
N ALA A 102 0.24 -8.74 -12.68
CA ALA A 102 1.39 -7.93 -12.32
C ALA A 102 1.34 -7.63 -10.82
N THR A 103 2.29 -8.18 -10.07
CA THR A 103 2.44 -7.90 -8.64
C THR A 103 3.63 -6.99 -8.43
N VAL A 104 3.38 -5.84 -7.79
CA VAL A 104 4.42 -4.90 -7.38
C VAL A 104 4.50 -4.88 -5.86
N VAL A 105 5.72 -4.88 -5.33
CA VAL A 105 5.99 -4.97 -3.89
C VAL A 105 7.03 -3.92 -3.52
N VAL A 106 6.79 -3.23 -2.40
CA VAL A 106 7.80 -2.44 -1.70
C VAL A 106 7.84 -2.87 -0.24
N ALA A 107 9.01 -2.83 0.37
CA ALA A 107 9.19 -3.07 1.78
C ALA A 107 9.69 -1.80 2.47
N ASP A 108 9.22 -1.58 3.69
CA ASP A 108 9.79 -0.58 4.60
C ASP A 108 10.34 -1.29 5.85
N GLU A 109 11.40 -0.73 6.41
CA GLU A 109 12.17 -1.31 7.51
C GLU A 109 12.30 -0.33 8.68
N THR A 110 12.24 -0.86 9.90
CA THR A 110 12.44 -0.06 11.10
C THR A 110 13.84 0.55 11.08
N ASP A 111 13.90 1.87 11.10
CA ASP A 111 15.12 2.65 11.20
C ASP A 111 15.68 2.60 12.64
N TYR A 112 16.36 1.51 12.97
CA TYR A 112 17.12 1.40 14.21
C TYR A 112 18.50 2.07 14.08
N PRO A 113 19.05 2.61 15.18
CA PRO A 113 20.41 3.13 15.17
C PRO A 113 21.45 2.07 14.80
N ASP A 114 22.58 2.50 14.23
CA ASP A 114 23.67 1.60 13.79
C ASP A 114 24.23 0.70 14.91
N ASP A 115 24.10 1.09 16.18
CA ASP A 115 24.57 0.33 17.35
C ASP A 115 23.51 -0.65 17.90
N PHE A 116 22.38 -0.81 17.22
CA PHE A 116 21.27 -1.66 17.68
C PHE A 116 21.68 -3.13 17.84
N ASP A 117 22.52 -3.64 16.94
CA ASP A 117 22.99 -5.02 17.00
C ASP A 117 23.98 -5.28 18.16
N ASP A 118 24.56 -4.21 18.74
CA ASP A 118 25.43 -4.29 19.91
C ASP A 118 24.65 -4.32 21.24
N LEU A 119 23.34 -4.05 21.20
CA LEU A 119 22.47 -4.08 22.37
C LEU A 119 22.16 -5.51 22.81
N THR A 120 21.89 -5.68 24.11
CA THR A 120 21.35 -6.95 24.62
C THR A 120 19.95 -7.23 24.06
N THR A 121 19.53 -8.50 24.05
CA THR A 121 18.18 -8.87 23.58
C THR A 121 17.08 -8.10 24.33
N GLU A 122 17.22 -7.90 25.64
CA GLU A 122 16.24 -7.15 26.44
C GLU A 122 16.17 -5.66 26.02
N GLU A 123 17.31 -5.04 25.72
CA GLU A 123 17.37 -3.66 25.24
C GLU A 123 16.83 -3.51 23.81
N GLN A 124 17.02 -4.52 22.96
CA GLN A 124 16.42 -4.56 21.62
C GLN A 124 14.90 -4.74 21.69
N GLU A 125 14.40 -5.60 22.56
CA GLU A 125 12.97 -5.83 22.78
C GLU A 125 12.27 -4.61 23.39
N ALA A 126 12.99 -3.79 24.18
CA ALA A 126 12.49 -2.54 24.73
C ALA A 126 12.33 -1.41 23.69
N ARG A 127 12.81 -1.60 22.45
CA ARG A 127 12.72 -0.62 21.37
C ARG A 127 11.64 -1.02 20.35
N PRO A 128 10.43 -0.45 20.45
CA PRO A 128 9.35 -0.79 19.54
C PRO A 128 9.69 -0.42 18.09
N SER A 129 9.06 -1.12 17.15
CA SER A 129 9.15 -0.81 15.73
C SER A 129 8.68 0.62 15.43
N THR A 130 9.40 1.34 14.58
CA THR A 130 9.00 2.67 14.10
C THR A 130 7.94 2.59 13.01
N LEU A 131 7.71 1.40 12.45
CA LEU A 131 6.70 1.14 11.40
C LEU A 131 5.29 0.99 11.97
N VAL A 132 5.15 0.84 13.28
CA VAL A 132 3.86 0.85 13.96
C VAL A 132 3.46 2.31 14.19
N PRO A 133 2.35 2.79 13.60
CA PRO A 133 1.90 4.15 13.83
C PRO A 133 1.69 4.43 15.32
N ASN A 134 2.06 5.63 15.76
CA ASN A 134 1.91 6.05 17.15
C ASN A 134 0.97 7.26 17.27
N PRO A 135 -0.22 7.13 17.90
CA PRO A 135 -0.76 5.92 18.51
C PRO A 135 -1.22 4.88 17.47
N PRO A 136 -1.24 3.57 17.80
CA PRO A 136 -1.59 2.49 16.87
C PRO A 136 -3.11 2.35 16.68
N THR A 137 -3.77 3.43 16.28
CA THR A 137 -5.21 3.48 16.03
C THR A 137 -5.55 2.97 14.63
N VAL A 138 -6.80 2.55 14.42
CA VAL A 138 -7.32 2.16 13.09
C VAL A 138 -7.06 3.24 12.06
N ALA A 139 -7.39 4.49 12.39
CA ALA A 139 -7.22 5.65 11.50
C ALA A 139 -5.76 5.85 11.08
N ASN A 140 -4.83 5.76 12.04
CA ASN A 140 -3.40 5.94 11.76
C ASN A 140 -2.84 4.78 10.93
N TRP A 141 -3.27 3.54 11.21
CA TRP A 141 -2.92 2.37 10.40
C TRP A 141 -3.39 2.50 8.96
N LEU A 142 -4.66 2.81 8.74
CA LEU A 142 -5.21 2.95 7.39
C LEU A 142 -4.58 4.13 6.65
N THR A 143 -4.31 5.25 7.34
CA THR A 143 -3.59 6.39 6.75
C THR A 143 -2.21 5.98 6.27
N TYR A 144 -1.45 5.27 7.12
CA TYR A 144 -0.12 4.78 6.81
C TYR A 144 -0.13 3.78 5.63
N ILE A 145 -1.04 2.80 5.66
CA ILE A 145 -1.15 1.77 4.62
C ILE A 145 -1.55 2.38 3.28
N VAL A 146 -2.57 3.25 3.26
CA VAL A 146 -3.05 3.88 2.01
C VAL A 146 -2.00 4.79 1.41
N ALA A 147 -1.27 5.55 2.22
CA ALA A 147 -0.18 6.41 1.74
C ALA A 147 0.90 5.60 1.00
N ASN A 148 1.37 4.50 1.61
CA ASN A 148 2.39 3.62 1.03
C ASN A 148 1.91 2.90 -0.23
N LEU A 149 0.67 2.41 -0.25
CA LEU A 149 0.10 1.79 -1.45
C LEU A 149 -0.04 2.80 -2.60
N ASN A 150 -0.47 4.03 -2.32
CA ASN A 150 -0.52 5.07 -3.34
C ASN A 150 0.87 5.44 -3.84
N GLU A 151 1.88 5.49 -2.96
CA GLU A 151 3.27 5.73 -3.39
C GLU A 151 3.79 4.62 -4.30
N LEU A 152 3.61 3.35 -3.90
CA LEU A 152 3.93 2.18 -4.72
C LEU A 152 3.24 2.24 -6.09
N HIS A 153 1.97 2.62 -6.14
CA HIS A 153 1.24 2.81 -7.39
C HIS A 153 1.88 3.88 -8.26
N ARG A 154 2.17 5.06 -7.69
CA ARG A 154 2.74 6.18 -8.43
C ARG A 154 4.11 5.85 -9.00
N ASP A 155 4.96 5.17 -8.24
CA ASP A 155 6.28 4.76 -8.70
C ASP A 155 6.21 3.67 -9.77
N THR A 156 5.25 2.75 -9.64
CA THR A 156 4.94 1.78 -10.69
C THR A 156 4.51 2.48 -11.99
N GLN A 157 3.62 3.47 -11.92
CA GLN A 157 3.22 4.24 -13.09
C GLN A 157 4.43 4.93 -13.75
N LYS A 158 5.27 5.62 -12.97
CA LYS A 158 6.49 6.27 -13.49
C LYS A 158 7.38 5.29 -14.23
N LEU A 159 7.59 4.09 -13.68
CA LEU A 159 8.38 3.04 -14.30
C LEU A 159 7.78 2.58 -15.63
N VAL A 160 6.47 2.32 -15.65
CA VAL A 160 5.74 1.91 -16.87
C VAL A 160 5.81 3.00 -17.95
N HIS A 161 5.64 4.27 -17.58
CA HIS A 161 5.72 5.40 -18.51
C HIS A 161 7.13 5.63 -19.06
N ALA A 162 8.16 5.35 -18.26
CA ALA A 162 9.56 5.43 -18.68
C ALA A 162 10.01 4.24 -19.54
N TRP A 163 9.20 3.18 -19.65
CA TRP A 163 9.57 1.97 -20.37
C TRP A 163 9.71 2.22 -21.87
N PRO A 164 10.78 1.73 -22.53
CA PRO A 164 10.94 1.88 -23.97
C PRO A 164 9.78 1.23 -24.73
N ARG A 165 9.06 2.02 -25.53
CA ARG A 165 8.04 1.51 -26.44
C ARG A 165 8.72 1.06 -27.73
N THR A 166 8.73 -0.24 -27.98
CA THR A 166 9.19 -0.84 -29.24
C THR A 166 8.20 -0.64 -30.37
#